data_AF-A0A7S3S031-F1
#
_entry.id   AF-A0A7S3S031-F1
#
_cell.length_a   1.000
_cell.length_b   1.000
_cell.length_c   1.000
_cell.angle_alpha   90.00
_cell.angle_beta   90.00
_cell.angle_gamma   90.00
#
_symmetry.space_group_name_H-M   'P 1'
#
loop_
_entity.id
_entity.type
_entity.pdbx_description
1 polymer ?
#
loop_
_entity_poly.entity_id
_entity_poly.type
_entity_poly.pdbx_seq_one_letter_code
_entity_poly.pdbx_strand_id
1 'polypeptide(L)'
;ARPMFRRALLLRHSGRLLSSEARALTLEQAMTSSHLILSELESPQMVQAMQGAASQGDRLQKWQTANAVLIQATLRTLPQVGFSADAAGLHAYTEAFAAQARSPQPEVRSALAGVNVSKWRTLLRHAFGCDPAPPIERSAARALAIDMVDALQDEALLAEVAGSREGLGSRLSDQEHQLLVARAVVNVQAEVMAKHGFEGDAGFAQAQVCLMEHAHDAVVTASVAAATTSLYARAGINLQETFRQ
;
A
#
# COMPACT_ATOMS: atom_id res chain seq x y z
N ALA A 1 20.60 -9.82 -3.74
CA ALA A 1 19.77 -10.50 -2.72
C ALA A 1 18.34 -10.00 -2.94
N ARG A 2 17.47 -10.79 -3.56
CA ARG A 2 16.64 -11.89 -3.03
C ARG A 2 15.38 -11.37 -2.28
N PRO A 3 14.23 -12.01 -2.53
CA PRO A 3 12.90 -11.52 -2.15
C PRO A 3 12.74 -11.54 -0.64
N MET A 4 11.97 -10.60 -0.10
CA MET A 4 11.84 -10.32 1.33
C MET A 4 11.11 -11.42 2.13
N PHE A 5 11.67 -12.63 2.18
CA PHE A 5 11.53 -13.57 3.31
C PHE A 5 12.73 -14.55 3.28
N ARG A 6 13.51 -14.56 4.37
CA ARG A 6 14.72 -15.37 4.70
C ARG A 6 16.10 -14.85 4.23
N ARG A 7 16.81 -14.19 5.16
CA ARG A 7 18.16 -14.61 5.61
C ARG A 7 18.59 -13.82 6.86
N ALA A 8 18.57 -14.47 8.01
CA ALA A 8 19.40 -14.10 9.16
C ALA A 8 19.92 -15.38 9.81
N LEU A 9 20.99 -15.93 9.24
CA LEU A 9 21.91 -16.80 9.98
C LEU A 9 23.32 -16.70 9.38
N LEU A 10 24.20 -16.11 10.20
CA LEU A 10 25.65 -16.24 10.32
C LEU A 10 26.55 -15.87 9.13
N LEU A 11 27.35 -14.82 9.32
CA LEU A 11 28.80 -14.94 9.47
C LEU A 11 29.36 -13.77 10.30
N ARG A 12 30.35 -14.11 11.11
CA ARG A 12 30.89 -13.41 12.27
C ARG A 12 32.23 -12.76 11.89
N HIS A 13 32.55 -11.65 12.58
CA HIS A 13 33.85 -10.96 12.73
C HIS A 13 34.17 -9.96 11.59
N SER A 14 34.26 -8.65 11.82
CA SER A 14 35.00 -7.99 12.90
C SER A 14 34.45 -6.59 13.24
N GLY A 15 34.27 -6.32 14.54
CA GLY A 15 34.61 -5.02 15.16
C GLY A 15 33.74 -3.80 14.90
N ARG A 16 32.46 -3.82 15.31
CA ARG A 16 31.77 -2.73 16.05
C ARG A 16 30.33 -3.18 16.37
N LEU A 17 30.05 -3.34 17.66
CA LEU A 17 28.73 -3.63 18.20
C LEU A 17 27.83 -2.40 17.95
N LEU A 18 26.94 -2.48 16.96
CA LEU A 18 25.70 -1.70 16.93
C LEU A 18 24.57 -2.71 16.93
N SER A 19 24.16 -3.14 18.13
CA SER A 19 22.88 -3.80 18.32
C SER A 19 21.77 -2.76 18.06
N SER A 20 21.36 -2.61 16.81
CA SER A 20 20.06 -2.04 16.50
C SER A 20 19.04 -3.13 16.82
N GLU A 21 18.65 -3.24 18.09
CA GLU A 21 17.39 -3.89 18.40
C GLU A 21 16.29 -3.07 17.71
N ALA A 22 15.51 -3.71 16.85
CA ALA A 22 14.37 -3.08 16.21
C ALA A 22 13.46 -2.53 17.31
N ARG A 23 13.29 -1.20 17.34
CA ARG A 23 12.50 -0.53 18.38
C ARG A 23 11.06 -1.05 18.33
N ALA A 24 10.62 -1.70 19.40
CA ALA A 24 9.23 -2.11 19.54
C ALA A 24 8.36 -0.92 19.99
N LEU A 25 7.15 -0.83 19.47
CA LEU A 25 6.10 0.04 20.02
C LEU A 25 5.47 -0.64 21.23
N THR A 26 5.15 0.12 22.28
CA THR A 26 4.17 -0.33 23.28
C THR A 26 2.74 -0.22 22.71
N LEU A 27 1.76 -0.87 23.34
CA LEU A 27 0.35 -0.69 22.97
C LEU A 27 -0.06 0.79 23.05
N GLU A 28 0.31 1.45 24.14
CA GLU A 28 0.03 2.87 24.36
C GLU A 28 0.61 3.72 23.22
N GLN A 29 1.87 3.47 22.83
CA GLN A 29 2.48 4.20 21.72
C GLN A 29 1.79 3.92 20.39
N ALA A 30 1.37 2.69 20.11
CA ALA A 30 0.66 2.33 18.89
C ALA A 30 -0.76 2.96 18.82
N MET A 31 -1.45 3.04 19.96
CA MET A 31 -2.74 3.72 20.07
C MET A 31 -2.58 5.24 19.91
N THR A 32 -1.63 5.83 20.66
CA THR A 32 -1.34 7.26 20.61
C THR A 32 -0.93 7.69 19.21
N SER A 33 -0.02 6.98 18.54
CA SER A 33 0.34 7.29 17.15
C SER A 33 -0.86 7.19 16.22
N SER A 34 -1.72 6.19 16.38
CA SER A 34 -2.90 6.05 15.52
C SER A 34 -3.93 7.16 15.71
N HIS A 35 -4.13 7.63 16.94
CA HIS A 35 -4.99 8.78 17.23
C HIS A 35 -4.40 10.09 16.70
N LEU A 36 -3.09 10.30 16.85
CA LEU A 36 -2.40 11.47 16.30
C LEU A 36 -2.50 11.49 14.77
N ILE A 37 -2.28 10.35 14.10
CA ILE A 37 -2.43 10.23 12.64
C ILE A 37 -3.86 10.55 12.23
N LEU A 38 -4.86 10.01 12.94
CA LEU A 38 -6.26 10.31 12.66
C LEU A 38 -6.54 11.82 12.81
N SER A 39 -6.06 12.45 13.88
CA SER A 39 -6.23 13.89 14.10
C SER A 39 -5.56 14.73 13.01
N GLU A 40 -4.39 14.31 12.50
CA GLU A 40 -3.74 14.97 11.36
C GLU A 40 -4.57 14.81 10.08
N LEU A 41 -5.12 13.61 9.82
CA LEU A 41 -5.98 13.35 8.65
C LEU A 41 -7.28 14.17 8.69
N GLU A 42 -7.81 14.42 9.87
CA GLU A 42 -9.01 15.24 10.10
C GLU A 42 -8.71 16.74 10.09
N SER A 43 -7.44 17.14 10.03
CA SER A 43 -7.07 18.56 9.94
C SER A 43 -7.61 19.19 8.65
N PRO A 44 -8.03 20.48 8.66
CA PRO A 44 -8.56 21.14 7.47
C PRO A 44 -7.63 21.08 6.26
N GLN A 45 -6.31 21.16 6.49
CA GLN A 45 -5.31 21.09 5.43
C GLN A 45 -5.29 19.72 4.74
N MET A 46 -5.32 18.63 5.51
CA MET A 46 -5.28 17.27 4.95
C MET A 46 -6.61 16.91 4.29
N VAL A 47 -7.73 17.33 4.88
CA VAL A 47 -9.07 17.18 4.27
C VAL A 47 -9.14 17.88 2.92
N GLN A 48 -8.65 19.13 2.83
CA GLN A 48 -8.60 19.86 1.55
C GLN A 48 -7.70 19.17 0.53
N ALA A 49 -6.56 18.60 0.94
CA ALA A 49 -5.69 17.84 0.03
C ALA A 49 -6.39 16.58 -0.53
N MET A 50 -7.11 15.84 0.32
CA MET A 50 -7.89 14.67 -0.11
C MET A 50 -9.06 15.05 -1.03
N GLN A 51 -9.78 16.12 -0.72
CA GLN A 51 -10.90 16.59 -1.55
C GLN A 51 -10.43 17.15 -2.90
N GLY A 52 -9.30 17.86 -2.91
CA GLY A 52 -8.64 18.31 -4.14
C GLY A 52 -8.37 17.13 -5.06
N ALA A 53 -7.79 16.06 -4.51
CA ALA A 53 -7.56 14.81 -5.24
C ALA A 53 -8.87 14.16 -5.72
N ALA A 54 -9.92 14.12 -4.89
CA ALA A 54 -11.21 13.55 -5.28
C ALA A 54 -11.80 14.23 -6.53
N SER A 55 -11.58 15.54 -6.65
CA SER A 55 -12.12 16.38 -7.72
C SER A 55 -11.28 16.40 -9.00
N GLN A 56 -10.06 15.86 -8.99
CA GLN A 56 -9.11 15.97 -10.10
C GLN A 56 -8.33 14.68 -10.33
N GLY A 57 -8.20 14.28 -11.60
CA GLY A 57 -7.35 13.17 -12.00
C GLY A 57 -8.05 11.83 -12.15
N ASP A 58 -7.28 10.87 -12.65
CA ASP A 58 -7.72 9.48 -12.82
C ASP A 58 -7.67 8.69 -11.49
N ARG A 59 -8.17 7.45 -11.50
CA ARG A 59 -8.22 6.58 -10.33
C ARG A 59 -6.86 6.36 -9.67
N LEU A 60 -5.80 6.20 -10.46
CA LEU A 60 -4.45 6.04 -9.93
C LEU A 60 -4.02 7.30 -9.17
N GLN A 61 -4.23 8.47 -9.76
CA GLN A 61 -3.88 9.76 -9.14
C GLN A 61 -4.66 10.01 -7.84
N LYS A 62 -5.96 9.71 -7.83
CA LYS A 62 -6.80 9.79 -6.62
C LYS A 62 -6.24 8.90 -5.51
N TRP A 63 -5.96 7.63 -5.82
CA TRP A 63 -5.42 6.66 -4.87
C TRP A 63 -4.01 7.03 -4.37
N GLN A 64 -3.12 7.43 -5.26
CA GLN A 64 -1.77 7.87 -4.91
C GLN A 64 -1.79 9.10 -4.01
N THR A 65 -2.64 10.08 -4.31
CA THR A 65 -2.74 11.30 -3.50
C THR A 65 -3.33 11.01 -2.12
N ALA A 66 -4.37 10.18 -2.04
CA ALA A 66 -4.94 9.77 -0.76
C ALA A 66 -3.90 9.04 0.12
N ASN A 67 -3.11 8.14 -0.47
CA ASN A 67 -2.02 7.48 0.25
C ASN A 67 -0.88 8.43 0.62
N ALA A 68 -0.55 9.40 -0.23
CA ALA A 68 0.47 10.41 0.07
C ALA A 68 0.07 11.26 1.29
N VAL A 69 -1.20 11.63 1.40
CA VAL A 69 -1.74 12.32 2.59
C VAL A 69 -1.60 11.46 3.84
N LEU A 70 -1.94 10.16 3.77
CA LEU A 70 -1.78 9.23 4.89
C LEU A 70 -0.31 9.07 5.30
N ILE A 71 0.59 8.93 4.33
CA ILE A 71 2.04 8.86 4.58
C ILE A 71 2.53 10.14 5.24
N GLN A 72 2.10 11.32 4.75
CA GLN A 72 2.50 12.61 5.32
C GLN A 72 2.01 12.77 6.76
N ALA A 73 0.75 12.44 7.05
CA ALA A 73 0.19 12.44 8.41
C ALA A 73 0.96 11.49 9.33
N THR A 74 1.34 10.32 8.81
CA THR A 74 2.17 9.35 9.53
C THR A 74 3.54 9.91 9.85
N LEU A 75 4.28 10.41 8.85
CA LEU A 75 5.63 10.97 9.02
C LEU A 75 5.68 12.11 10.05
N ARG A 76 4.66 12.98 10.10
CA ARG A 76 4.55 14.05 11.11
C ARG A 76 4.36 13.52 12.53
N THR A 77 3.78 12.33 12.68
CA THR A 77 3.50 11.70 13.96
C THR A 77 4.69 10.90 14.49
N LEU A 78 5.51 10.31 13.60
CA LEU A 78 6.59 9.39 13.96
C LEU A 78 7.55 9.90 15.06
N PRO A 79 8.02 11.16 15.04
CA PRO A 79 8.91 11.67 16.08
C PRO A 79 8.33 11.61 17.49
N GLN A 80 7.00 11.73 17.62
CA GLN A 80 6.31 11.74 18.92
C GLN A 80 6.32 10.36 19.59
N VAL A 81 6.50 9.30 18.81
CA VAL A 81 6.66 7.92 19.31
C VAL A 81 8.09 7.39 19.14
N GLY A 82 9.02 8.29 18.78
CA GLY A 82 10.46 8.08 18.75
C GLY A 82 10.97 7.33 17.52
N PHE A 83 10.32 7.51 16.38
CA PHE A 83 10.80 7.11 15.05
C PHE A 83 11.22 8.36 14.25
N SER A 84 12.12 8.22 13.28
CA SER A 84 12.51 9.34 12.41
C SER A 84 11.39 9.72 11.44
N ALA A 85 11.34 11.00 11.04
CA ALA A 85 10.39 11.52 10.05
C ALA A 85 10.91 11.35 8.62
N ASP A 86 11.35 10.15 8.26
CA ASP A 86 11.88 9.78 6.95
C ASP A 86 11.43 8.38 6.54
N ALA A 87 11.83 7.93 5.34
CA ALA A 87 11.45 6.62 4.82
C ALA A 87 11.93 5.46 5.71
N ALA A 88 13.10 5.59 6.34
CA ALA A 88 13.63 4.57 7.24
C ALA A 88 12.79 4.47 8.53
N GLY A 89 12.39 5.61 9.09
CA GLY A 89 11.52 5.68 10.26
C GLY A 89 10.12 5.18 9.96
N LEU A 90 9.57 5.50 8.79
CA LEU A 90 8.28 4.97 8.33
C LEU A 90 8.30 3.45 8.22
N HIS A 91 9.37 2.89 7.65
CA HIS A 91 9.54 1.46 7.54
C HIS A 91 9.62 0.79 8.93
N ALA A 92 10.51 1.29 9.81
CA ALA A 92 10.66 0.77 11.17
C ALA A 92 9.37 0.87 11.99
N TYR A 93 8.65 1.99 11.89
CA TYR A 93 7.34 2.17 12.52
C TYR A 93 6.32 1.17 11.99
N THR A 94 6.26 0.97 10.68
CA THR A 94 5.32 0.04 10.05
C THR A 94 5.55 -1.39 10.54
N GLU A 95 6.81 -1.82 10.66
CA GLU A 95 7.15 -3.13 11.22
C GLU A 95 6.74 -3.25 12.70
N ALA A 96 7.07 -2.25 13.52
CA ALA A 96 6.72 -2.22 14.93
C ALA A 96 5.21 -2.20 15.17
N PHE A 97 4.47 -1.42 14.36
CA PHE A 97 3.02 -1.32 14.44
C PHE A 97 2.36 -2.62 13.97
N ALA A 98 2.85 -3.22 12.89
CA ALA A 98 2.35 -4.50 12.40
C ALA A 98 2.57 -5.64 13.40
N ALA A 99 3.65 -5.60 14.19
CA ALA A 99 3.87 -6.54 15.30
C ALA A 99 2.79 -6.39 16.38
N GLN A 100 2.44 -5.16 16.77
CA GLN A 100 1.35 -4.90 17.73
C GLN A 100 -0.03 -5.31 17.19
N ALA A 101 -0.31 -5.04 15.90
CA ALA A 101 -1.55 -5.45 15.25
C ALA A 101 -1.74 -6.99 15.20
N ARG A 102 -0.63 -7.75 15.25
CA ARG A 102 -0.63 -9.23 15.33
C ARG A 102 -0.49 -9.77 16.76
N SER A 103 -0.68 -8.92 17.78
CA SER A 103 -0.60 -9.35 19.18
C SER A 103 -1.48 -10.57 19.46
N PRO A 104 -1.03 -11.54 20.27
CA PRO A 104 -1.86 -12.70 20.65
C PRO A 104 -3.10 -12.29 21.46
N GLN A 105 -3.09 -11.11 22.10
CA GLN A 105 -4.19 -10.58 22.90
C GLN A 105 -5.32 -10.02 22.01
N PRO A 106 -6.54 -10.60 22.04
CA PRO A 106 -7.67 -10.14 21.23
C PRO A 106 -8.06 -8.68 21.47
N GLU A 107 -8.00 -8.22 22.71
CA GLU A 107 -8.32 -6.84 23.11
C GLU A 107 -7.39 -5.81 22.47
N VAL A 108 -6.09 -6.12 22.37
CA VAL A 108 -5.09 -5.29 21.68
C VAL A 108 -5.41 -5.20 20.19
N ARG A 109 -5.69 -6.34 19.56
CA ARG A 109 -6.04 -6.37 18.13
C ARG A 109 -7.30 -5.57 17.84
N SER A 110 -8.33 -5.73 18.67
CA SER A 110 -9.61 -5.02 18.54
C SER A 110 -9.44 -3.50 18.67
N ALA A 111 -8.68 -3.04 19.68
CA ALA A 111 -8.43 -1.62 19.89
C ALA A 111 -7.70 -0.98 18.70
N LEU A 112 -6.62 -1.61 18.21
CA LEU A 112 -5.86 -1.12 17.06
C LEU A 112 -6.67 -1.19 15.76
N ALA A 113 -7.49 -2.23 15.57
CA ALA A 113 -8.39 -2.35 14.44
C ALA A 113 -9.41 -1.21 14.41
N GLY A 114 -10.01 -0.86 15.56
CA GLY A 114 -10.99 0.23 15.65
C GLY A 114 -10.43 1.57 15.19
N VAL A 115 -9.23 1.95 15.64
CA VAL A 115 -8.61 3.23 15.23
C VAL A 115 -8.14 3.18 13.77
N ASN A 116 -7.66 2.03 13.29
CA ASN A 116 -7.32 1.87 11.87
C ASN A 116 -8.54 2.02 10.96
N VAL A 117 -9.69 1.44 11.32
CA VAL A 117 -10.94 1.61 10.59
C VAL A 117 -11.35 3.08 10.53
N SER A 118 -11.16 3.84 11.61
CA SER A 118 -11.43 5.29 11.59
C SER A 118 -10.50 6.04 10.64
N LYS A 119 -9.19 5.72 10.61
CA LYS A 119 -8.26 6.33 9.62
C LYS A 119 -8.68 6.05 8.18
N TRP A 120 -9.03 4.79 7.87
CA TRP A 120 -9.50 4.42 6.54
C TRP A 120 -10.83 5.08 6.19
N ARG A 121 -11.76 5.17 7.16
CA ARG A 121 -13.04 5.87 6.96
C ARG A 121 -12.82 7.34 6.62
N THR A 122 -11.97 8.05 7.36
CA THR A 122 -11.65 9.46 7.08
C THR A 122 -11.06 9.61 5.68
N LEU A 123 -10.09 8.77 5.32
CA LEU A 123 -9.49 8.79 3.98
C LEU A 123 -10.51 8.52 2.87
N LEU A 124 -11.27 7.42 2.97
CA LEU A 124 -12.24 7.02 1.96
C LEU A 124 -13.37 8.04 1.81
N ARG A 125 -13.84 8.62 2.92
CA ARG A 125 -14.90 9.63 2.89
C ARG A 125 -14.46 10.90 2.17
N HIS A 126 -13.25 11.38 2.44
CA HIS A 126 -12.77 12.63 1.87
C HIS A 126 -12.17 12.48 0.46
N ALA A 127 -11.53 11.35 0.15
CA ALA A 127 -10.91 11.13 -1.16
C ALA A 127 -11.83 10.42 -2.17
N PHE A 128 -12.78 9.61 -1.72
CA PHE A 128 -13.62 8.76 -2.58
C PHE A 128 -15.12 8.89 -2.32
N GLY A 129 -15.54 9.67 -1.32
CA GLY A 129 -16.96 9.88 -1.01
C GLY A 129 -17.69 8.62 -0.53
N CYS A 130 -16.97 7.65 0.03
CA CYS A 130 -17.54 6.39 0.49
C CYS A 130 -17.11 6.02 1.92
N ASP A 131 -17.87 5.15 2.57
CA ASP A 131 -17.47 4.52 3.82
C ASP A 131 -16.70 3.21 3.53
N PRO A 132 -15.90 2.70 4.49
CA PRO A 132 -15.26 1.40 4.36
C PRO A 132 -16.29 0.30 4.07
N ALA A 133 -15.96 -0.61 3.16
CA ALA A 133 -16.77 -1.80 2.93
C ALA A 133 -16.72 -2.72 4.17
N PRO A 134 -17.72 -3.61 4.33
CA PRO A 134 -17.65 -4.66 5.34
C PRO A 134 -16.38 -5.50 5.17
N PRO A 135 -15.77 -5.99 6.27
CA PRO A 135 -14.63 -6.90 6.18
C PRO A 135 -14.99 -8.13 5.34
N ILE A 136 -14.09 -8.52 4.45
CA ILE A 136 -14.25 -9.72 3.64
C ILE A 136 -13.58 -10.91 4.30
N GLU A 137 -14.16 -12.09 4.10
CA GLU A 137 -13.57 -13.35 4.54
C GLU A 137 -12.25 -13.64 3.80
N ARG A 138 -11.36 -14.39 4.45
CA ARG A 138 -10.04 -14.76 3.88
C ARG A 138 -10.17 -15.46 2.52
N SER A 139 -11.17 -16.32 2.35
CA SER A 139 -11.43 -17.02 1.09
C SER A 139 -11.76 -16.05 -0.05
N ALA A 140 -12.59 -15.05 0.21
CA ALA A 140 -12.93 -14.00 -0.75
C ALA A 140 -11.71 -13.13 -1.09
N ALA A 141 -10.92 -12.74 -0.09
CA ALA A 141 -9.68 -11.98 -0.32
C ALA A 141 -8.68 -12.73 -1.21
N ARG A 142 -8.53 -14.05 -0.99
CA ARG A 142 -7.67 -14.89 -1.84
C ARG A 142 -8.20 -15.04 -3.26
N ALA A 143 -9.51 -15.26 -3.43
CA ALA A 143 -10.12 -15.35 -4.75
C ALA A 143 -9.91 -14.06 -5.56
N LEU A 144 -10.20 -12.91 -4.95
CA LEU A 144 -9.96 -11.60 -5.54
C LEU A 144 -8.48 -11.40 -5.93
N ALA A 145 -7.54 -11.79 -5.06
CA ALA A 145 -6.11 -11.65 -5.33
C ALA A 145 -5.62 -12.59 -6.46
N ILE A 146 -6.18 -13.79 -6.58
CA ILE A 146 -5.88 -14.74 -7.67
C ILE A 146 -6.41 -14.18 -8.99
N ASP A 147 -7.66 -13.73 -9.03
CA ASP A 147 -8.24 -13.16 -10.25
C ASP A 147 -7.46 -11.93 -10.75
N MET A 148 -6.88 -11.14 -9.82
CA MET A 148 -5.98 -10.05 -10.18
C MET A 148 -4.69 -10.52 -10.84
N VAL A 149 -4.09 -11.60 -10.33
CA VAL A 149 -2.89 -12.19 -10.93
C VAL A 149 -3.19 -12.65 -12.35
N ASP A 150 -4.28 -13.40 -12.51
CA ASP A 150 -4.67 -13.97 -13.80
C ASP A 150 -4.96 -12.86 -14.82
N ALA A 151 -5.69 -11.80 -14.41
CA ALA A 151 -5.98 -10.67 -15.28
C ALA A 151 -4.73 -9.85 -15.64
N LEU A 152 -3.77 -9.69 -14.72
CA LEU A 152 -2.51 -8.99 -14.99
C LEU A 152 -1.51 -9.85 -15.79
N GLN A 153 -1.79 -11.13 -15.99
CA GLN A 153 -1.05 -12.05 -16.85
C GLN A 153 -1.70 -12.23 -18.23
N ASP A 154 -2.78 -11.51 -18.53
CA ASP A 154 -3.42 -11.55 -19.84
C ASP A 154 -2.43 -11.17 -20.96
N GLU A 155 -2.26 -12.05 -21.95
CA GLU A 155 -1.26 -11.87 -23.00
C GLU A 155 -1.54 -10.66 -23.91
N ALA A 156 -2.80 -10.25 -24.06
CA ALA A 156 -3.14 -9.05 -24.84
C ALA A 156 -2.69 -7.79 -24.09
N LEU A 157 -2.95 -7.72 -22.78
CA LEU A 157 -2.43 -6.66 -21.91
C LEU A 157 -0.90 -6.63 -21.91
N LEU A 158 -0.25 -7.78 -21.80
CA LEU A 158 1.22 -7.86 -21.79
C LEU A 158 1.82 -7.39 -23.13
N ALA A 159 1.18 -7.73 -24.26
CA ALA A 159 1.59 -7.26 -25.58
C ALA A 159 1.38 -5.75 -25.73
N GLU A 160 0.28 -5.20 -25.24
CA GLU A 160 0.01 -3.75 -25.23
C GLU A 160 1.08 -2.99 -24.43
N VAL A 161 1.38 -3.47 -23.22
CA VAL A 161 2.41 -2.87 -22.36
C VAL A 161 3.79 -2.95 -22.99
N ALA A 162 4.15 -4.07 -23.63
CA ALA A 162 5.43 -4.22 -24.33
C ALA A 162 5.52 -3.26 -25.53
N GLY A 163 4.45 -3.13 -26.31
CA GLY A 163 4.36 -2.21 -27.45
C GLY A 163 4.31 -0.73 -27.05
N SER A 164 3.99 -0.40 -25.80
CA SER A 164 3.90 0.99 -25.32
C SER A 164 5.23 1.77 -25.41
N ARG A 165 6.36 1.10 -25.58
CA ARG A 165 7.69 1.70 -25.79
C ARG A 165 8.07 1.90 -27.26
N GLU A 166 7.22 1.47 -28.18
CA GLU A 166 7.45 1.59 -29.61
C GLU A 166 6.77 2.84 -30.20
N GLY A 167 7.13 3.20 -31.43
CA GLY A 167 6.49 4.31 -32.15
C GLY A 167 6.54 5.64 -31.40
N LEU A 168 5.38 6.28 -31.20
CA LEU A 168 5.27 7.52 -30.44
C LEU A 168 5.59 7.36 -28.95
N GLY A 169 5.43 6.16 -28.41
CA GLY A 169 5.76 5.82 -27.03
C GLY A 169 7.24 5.96 -26.72
N SER A 170 8.12 5.71 -27.69
CA SER A 170 9.58 5.89 -27.54
C SER A 170 10.05 7.32 -27.19
N ARG A 171 9.14 8.30 -27.29
CA ARG A 171 9.41 9.71 -26.97
C ARG A 171 9.05 10.08 -25.53
N LEU A 172 8.38 9.18 -24.81
CA LEU A 172 8.03 9.38 -23.41
C LEU A 172 9.27 9.23 -22.55
N SER A 173 9.34 10.01 -21.48
CA SER A 173 10.30 9.82 -20.40
C SER A 173 10.04 8.51 -19.65
N ASP A 174 11.03 8.01 -18.93
CA ASP A 174 10.88 6.82 -18.08
C ASP A 174 9.76 6.98 -17.05
N GLN A 175 9.58 8.19 -16.52
CA GLN A 175 8.52 8.50 -15.56
C GLN A 175 7.13 8.41 -16.22
N GLU A 176 6.98 8.92 -17.44
CA GLU A 176 5.73 8.83 -18.19
C GLU A 176 5.38 7.38 -18.54
N HIS A 177 6.38 6.56 -18.89
CA HIS A 177 6.19 5.12 -19.08
C HIS A 177 5.75 4.41 -17.80
N GLN A 178 6.40 4.71 -16.67
CA GLN A 178 6.01 4.14 -15.37
C GLN A 178 4.55 4.49 -15.02
N LEU A 179 4.13 5.74 -15.27
CA LEU A 179 2.76 6.17 -15.04
C LEU A 179 1.76 5.47 -15.97
N LEU A 180 2.11 5.24 -17.24
CA LEU A 180 1.27 4.50 -18.19
C LEU A 180 1.04 3.07 -17.70
N VAL A 181 2.11 2.37 -17.30
CA VAL A 181 2.03 1.00 -16.79
C VAL A 181 1.25 0.95 -15.48
N ALA A 182 1.49 1.89 -14.56
CA ALA A 182 0.75 1.99 -13.31
C ALA A 182 -0.76 2.19 -13.54
N ARG A 183 -1.14 3.00 -14.53
CA ARG A 183 -2.55 3.21 -14.91
C ARG A 183 -3.17 1.94 -15.46
N ALA A 184 -2.46 1.20 -16.32
CA ALA A 184 -2.92 -0.09 -16.84
C ALA A 184 -3.18 -1.08 -15.69
N VAL A 185 -2.26 -1.19 -14.73
CA VAL A 185 -2.44 -2.04 -13.53
C VAL A 185 -3.71 -1.66 -12.77
N VAL A 186 -3.89 -0.37 -12.47
CA VAL A 186 -5.05 0.11 -11.69
C VAL A 186 -6.37 -0.14 -12.42
N ASN A 187 -6.39 0.00 -13.76
CA ASN A 187 -7.59 -0.27 -14.54
C ASN A 187 -7.98 -1.75 -14.50
N VAL A 188 -7.02 -2.64 -14.73
CA VAL A 188 -7.23 -4.10 -14.65
C VAL A 188 -7.69 -4.50 -13.25
N GLN A 189 -7.05 -3.97 -12.20
CA GLN A 189 -7.46 -4.23 -10.81
C GLN A 189 -8.90 -3.78 -10.57
N ALA A 190 -9.29 -2.59 -11.04
CA ALA A 190 -10.64 -2.09 -10.87
C ALA A 190 -11.69 -2.95 -11.61
N GLU A 191 -11.38 -3.44 -12.81
CA GLU A 191 -12.26 -4.35 -13.54
C GLU A 191 -12.44 -5.69 -12.83
N VAL A 192 -11.36 -6.25 -12.26
CA VAL A 192 -11.44 -7.47 -11.44
C VAL A 192 -12.26 -7.20 -10.19
N MET A 193 -11.98 -6.11 -9.47
CA MET A 193 -12.70 -5.73 -8.25
C MET A 193 -14.20 -5.55 -8.50
N ALA A 194 -14.59 -4.98 -9.64
CA ALA A 194 -16.00 -4.84 -10.02
C ALA A 194 -16.71 -6.20 -10.14
N LYS A 195 -16.03 -7.26 -10.64
CA LYS A 195 -16.59 -8.62 -10.69
C LYS A 195 -16.88 -9.21 -9.31
N HIS A 196 -16.25 -8.67 -8.27
CA HIS A 196 -16.44 -9.05 -6.86
C HIS A 196 -17.36 -8.07 -6.10
N GLY A 197 -18.08 -7.20 -6.82
CA GLY A 197 -19.05 -6.26 -6.24
C GLY A 197 -18.45 -4.91 -5.81
N PHE A 198 -17.19 -4.65 -6.13
CA PHE A 198 -16.51 -3.39 -5.81
C PHE A 198 -16.46 -2.48 -7.05
N GLU A 199 -17.53 -1.71 -7.27
CA GLU A 199 -17.71 -0.92 -8.49
C GLU A 199 -17.13 0.51 -8.41
N GLY A 200 -16.60 0.98 -9.54
CA GLY A 200 -16.11 2.35 -9.71
C GLY A 200 -14.91 2.70 -8.82
N ASP A 201 -14.66 4.00 -8.67
CA ASP A 201 -13.52 4.50 -7.87
C ASP A 201 -13.70 4.21 -6.38
N ALA A 202 -14.93 4.29 -5.87
CA ALA A 202 -15.25 3.96 -4.49
C ALA A 202 -15.03 2.47 -4.20
N GLY A 203 -15.54 1.59 -5.05
CA GLY A 203 -15.33 0.15 -4.92
C GLY A 203 -13.86 -0.23 -5.00
N PHE A 204 -13.11 0.34 -5.95
CA PHE A 204 -11.66 0.15 -6.01
C PHE A 204 -10.98 0.49 -4.67
N ALA A 205 -11.26 1.67 -4.12
CA ALA A 205 -10.64 2.10 -2.86
C ALA A 205 -11.06 1.21 -1.67
N GLN A 206 -12.33 0.80 -1.61
CA GLN A 206 -12.82 -0.15 -0.61
C GLN A 206 -12.11 -1.51 -0.71
N ALA A 207 -12.01 -2.08 -1.91
CA ALA A 207 -11.34 -3.35 -2.15
C ALA A 207 -9.86 -3.31 -1.76
N GLN A 208 -9.16 -2.21 -2.07
CA GLN A 208 -7.76 -2.02 -1.65
C GLN A 208 -7.63 -2.07 -0.12
N VAL A 209 -8.51 -1.36 0.61
CA VAL A 209 -8.51 -1.40 2.09
C VAL A 209 -8.80 -2.81 2.61
N CYS A 210 -9.81 -3.49 2.05
CA CYS A 210 -10.13 -4.87 2.43
C CYS A 210 -8.94 -5.83 2.21
N LEU A 211 -8.20 -5.72 1.10
CA LEU A 211 -7.02 -6.55 0.85
C LEU A 211 -5.87 -6.26 1.81
N MET A 212 -5.71 -4.99 2.21
CA MET A 212 -4.68 -4.60 3.17
C MET A 212 -4.90 -5.23 4.55
N GLU A 213 -6.15 -5.50 4.96
CA GLU A 213 -6.45 -6.25 6.19
C GLU A 213 -5.91 -7.69 6.12
N HIS A 214 -5.83 -8.26 4.92
CA HIS A 214 -5.27 -9.58 4.64
C HIS A 214 -3.81 -9.56 4.17
N ALA A 215 -3.09 -8.44 4.30
CA ALA A 215 -1.70 -8.31 3.82
C ALA A 215 -0.68 -9.24 4.51
N HIS A 216 -1.09 -9.94 5.56
CA HIS A 216 -0.31 -10.97 6.27
C HIS A 216 -0.58 -12.40 5.74
N ASP A 217 -1.60 -12.58 4.89
CA ASP A 217 -1.87 -13.84 4.22
C ASP A 217 -0.89 -14.02 3.05
N ALA A 218 -0.08 -15.08 3.11
CA ALA A 218 0.97 -15.32 2.14
C ALA A 218 0.46 -15.42 0.69
N VAL A 219 -0.76 -15.91 0.47
CA VAL A 219 -1.35 -16.00 -0.87
C VAL A 219 -1.67 -14.60 -1.38
N VAL A 220 -2.35 -13.78 -0.58
CA VAL A 220 -2.67 -12.40 -0.95
C VAL A 220 -1.40 -11.60 -1.23
N THR A 221 -0.39 -11.66 -0.35
CA THR A 221 0.88 -10.95 -0.54
C THR A 221 1.62 -11.43 -1.79
N ALA A 222 1.74 -12.74 -2.00
CA ALA A 222 2.45 -13.31 -3.14
C ALA A 222 1.75 -12.96 -4.46
N SER A 223 0.41 -13.03 -4.48
CA SER A 223 -0.40 -12.69 -5.66
C SER A 223 -0.22 -11.23 -6.06
N VAL A 224 -0.39 -10.29 -5.11
CA VAL A 224 -0.21 -8.85 -5.40
C VAL A 224 1.22 -8.55 -5.89
N ALA A 225 2.23 -9.19 -5.28
CA ALA A 225 3.62 -8.99 -5.68
C ALA A 225 3.95 -9.59 -7.06
N ALA A 226 3.47 -10.80 -7.35
CA ALA A 226 3.70 -11.49 -8.62
C ALA A 226 3.04 -10.76 -9.79
N ALA A 227 1.79 -10.34 -9.61
CA ALA A 227 1.02 -9.63 -10.63
C ALA A 227 1.69 -8.30 -11.02
N THR A 228 2.12 -7.53 -10.01
CA THR A 228 2.79 -6.25 -10.24
C THR A 228 4.18 -6.44 -10.87
N THR A 229 4.98 -7.40 -10.39
CA THR A 229 6.35 -7.59 -10.88
C THR A 229 6.39 -8.02 -12.34
N SER A 230 5.48 -8.90 -12.77
CA SER A 230 5.43 -9.41 -14.14
C SER A 230 5.17 -8.29 -15.15
N LEU A 231 4.19 -7.42 -14.87
CA LEU A 231 3.79 -6.35 -15.78
C LEU A 231 4.90 -5.30 -15.96
N TYR A 232 5.52 -4.85 -14.86
CA TYR A 232 6.62 -3.88 -14.93
C TYR A 232 7.87 -4.46 -15.59
N ALA A 233 8.20 -5.73 -15.33
CA ALA A 233 9.31 -6.39 -16.01
C ALA A 233 9.09 -6.46 -17.53
N ARG A 234 7.85 -6.75 -17.98
CA ARG A 234 7.49 -6.76 -19.40
C ARG A 234 7.49 -5.37 -20.04
N ALA A 235 7.20 -4.32 -19.27
CA ALA A 235 7.40 -2.94 -19.69
C ALA A 235 8.88 -2.53 -19.79
N GLY A 236 9.83 -3.43 -19.48
CA GLY A 236 11.24 -3.11 -19.41
C GLY A 236 11.57 -2.15 -18.26
N ILE A 237 10.76 -2.12 -17.21
CA ILE A 237 10.97 -1.34 -15.99
C ILE A 237 11.46 -2.29 -14.91
N ASN A 238 12.74 -2.16 -14.56
CA ASN A 238 13.30 -2.92 -13.45
C ASN A 238 12.97 -2.22 -12.13
N LEU A 239 11.91 -2.68 -11.46
CA LEU A 239 11.53 -2.17 -10.15
C LEU A 239 12.70 -2.20 -9.14
N GLN A 240 13.67 -3.14 -9.27
CA GLN A 240 14.83 -3.18 -8.36
C GLN A 240 15.84 -2.05 -8.57
N GLU A 241 15.86 -1.42 -9.73
CA GLU A 241 16.73 -0.27 -10.02
C GLU A 241 16.03 1.05 -9.64
N THR A 242 14.72 1.14 -9.86
CA THR A 242 13.91 2.31 -9.48
C THR A 242 13.90 2.57 -7.97
N PHE A 243 13.95 1.54 -7.13
CA PHE A 243 13.97 1.68 -5.65
C PHE A 243 15.37 1.87 -5.03
N ARG A 244 16.44 1.94 -5.85
CA ARG A 244 17.81 2.26 -5.38
C ARG A 244 18.19 3.73 -5.53
N GLN A 245 17.44 4.49 -6.32
CA GLN A 245 17.58 5.93 -6.49
C GLN A 245 16.82 6.67 -5.39
#